data_AF-A0A3B9X5Y1-F1
#
_entry.id   AF-A0A3B9X5Y1-F1
#
_cell.length_a   1.000
_cell.length_b   1.000
_cell.length_c   1.000
_cell.angle_alpha   90.00
_cell.angle_beta   90.00
_cell.angle_gamma   90.00
#
_symmetry.space_group_name_H-M   'P 1'
#
loop_
_entity.id
_entity.type
_entity.pdbx_description
1 polymer ?
#
loop_
_entity_poly.entity_id
_entity_poly.type
_entity_poly.pdbx_seq_one_letter_code
_entity_poly.pdbx_strand_id
1 'polypeptide(L)' 'MAKKVLAYIKLQVGAAKANPSPPVGPALGQHGVNIM' A
#
# COMPACT_ATOMS: atom_id res chain seq x y z
N MET A 1 -3.03 12.66 -21.28
CA MET A 1 -4.16 11.87 -20.77
C MET A 1 -3.99 11.67 -19.27
N ALA A 2 -5.04 11.85 -18.47
CA ALA A 2 -5.00 11.51 -17.06
C ALA A 2 -4.96 9.98 -16.91
N LYS A 3 -4.12 9.47 -16.00
CA LYS A 3 -4.08 8.03 -15.71
C LYS A 3 -5.36 7.60 -14.98
N LYS A 4 -5.89 6.43 -15.33
CA LYS A 4 -7.03 5.83 -14.62
C LYS A 4 -6.58 5.36 -13.23
N VAL A 5 -7.44 5.52 -12.22
CA VAL A 5 -7.21 4.98 -10.88
C VAL A 5 -7.26 3.44 -10.97
N LEU A 6 -6.22 2.78 -10.45
CA LEU A 6 -6.09 1.32 -10.52
C LEU A 6 -6.75 0.62 -9.32
N ALA A 7 -6.62 1.18 -8.12
CA ALA A 7 -7.18 0.62 -6.88
C ALA A 7 -7.28 1.68 -5.78
N TYR A 8 -8.14 1.43 -4.78
CA TYR A 8 -8.22 2.19 -3.54
C TYR A 8 -7.87 1.28 -2.37
N ILE A 9 -6.89 1.68 -1.56
CA ILE A 9 -6.39 0.90 -0.43
C ILE A 9 -6.62 1.73 0.84
N LYS A 10 -7.32 1.16 1.82
CA LYS A 10 -7.52 1.78 3.13
C LYS A 10 -6.78 0.96 4.17
N LEU A 11 -5.77 1.57 4.79
CA LEU A 11 -4.94 0.94 5.82
C LEU A 11 -4.87 1.87 7.02
N GLN A 12 -4.92 1.27 8.22
CA GLN A 12 -4.59 1.95 9.46
C GLN A 12 -3.18 1.53 9.86
N VAL A 13 -2.29 2.51 9.99
CA VAL A 13 -0.90 2.27 10.37
C VAL A 13 -0.50 3.36 11.36
N GLY A 14 0.16 2.97 12.45
CA GLY A 14 0.75 3.94 13.37
C GLY A 14 1.80 4.80 12.65
N ALA A 15 1.95 6.06 13.08
CA ALA A 15 2.98 6.94 12.54
C ALA A 15 4.37 6.27 12.62
N ALA A 16 5.16 6.39 11.54
CA ALA A 16 6.48 5.78 11.39
C ALA A 16 6.55 4.23 11.50
N LYS A 17 5.41 3.52 11.49
CA LYS A 17 5.35 2.04 11.52
C LYS A 17 4.89 1.42 10.19
N ALA A 18 5.06 2.11 9.07
CA ALA A 18 4.82 1.55 7.74
C ALA A 18 6.01 0.66 7.34
N ASN A 19 5.85 -0.66 7.46
CA ASN A 19 6.88 -1.64 7.12
C ASN A 19 6.26 -2.79 6.28
N PRO A 20 7.08 -3.66 5.67
CA PRO A 20 6.58 -4.75 4.81
C PRO A 20 5.79 -5.84 5.55
N SER A 21 5.68 -5.79 6.89
CA SER A 21 4.91 -6.77 7.64
C SER A 21 3.40 -6.58 7.39
N PRO A 22 2.58 -7.62 7.63
CA PRO A 22 1.13 -7.47 7.63
C PRO A 22 0.69 -6.34 8.57
N PRO A 23 -0.28 -5.49 8.18
CA PRO A 23 -1.12 -5.56 6.98
C PRO A 23 -0.58 -4.82 5.73
N VAL A 24 0.51 -4.05 5.85
CA VAL A 24 0.90 -3.07 4.82
C VAL A 24 1.58 -3.74 3.62
N GLY A 25 2.55 -4.62 3.84
CA GLY A 25 3.24 -5.33 2.75
C GLY A 25 2.30 -6.14 1.87
N PRO A 26 1.41 -6.98 2.43
CA PRO A 26 0.42 -7.70 1.63
C PRO A 26 -0.52 -6.76 0.85
N ALA A 27 -1.02 -5.69 1.47
CA ALA A 27 -1.97 -4.79 0.82
C ALA A 27 -1.34 -3.96 -0.31
N LEU A 28 -0.11 -3.49 -0.16
CA LEU A 28 0.59 -2.74 -1.20
C LEU A 28 1.14 -3.68 -2.29
N GLY A 29 1.71 -4.81 -1.88
CA GLY A 29 2.31 -5.80 -2.79
C GLY A 29 1.31 -6.42 -3.76
N GLN A 30 0.06 -6.68 -3.33
CA GLN A 30 -1.02 -7.15 -4.22
C GLN A 30 -1.32 -6.20 -5.37
N HIS A 31 -1.04 -4.90 -5.20
CA HIS A 31 -1.23 -3.87 -6.22
C HIS A 31 0.09 -3.46 -6.90
N GLY A 32 1.17 -4.21 -6.67
CA GLY A 32 2.49 -3.92 -7.25
C GLY A 32 3.13 -2.63 -6.71
N VAL A 33 2.71 -2.18 -5.52
CA VAL A 33 3.28 -1.00 -4.87
C VAL A 33 4.40 -1.45 -3.92
N ASN A 34 5.62 -1.00 -4.18
CA ASN A 34 6.78 -1.34 -3.36
C ASN A 34 6.82 -0.52 -2.04
N ILE A 35 7.24 -1.17 -0.95
CA ILE A 35 7.44 -0.58 0.39
C ILE A 35 8.86 -0.86 0.93
N MET A 36 9.86 -0.84 0.05
CA MET A 36 11.29 -0.95 0.39
C MET A 36 12.00 0.37 0.17
#